data_AF-A0A957HQY8-F1
#
_entry.id   AF-A0A957HQY8-F1
#
_cell.length_a   1.000
_cell.length_b   1.000
_cell.length_c   1.000
_cell.angle_alpha   90.00
_cell.angle_beta   90.00
_cell.angle_gamma   90.00
#
_symmetry.space_group_name_H-M   'P 1'
#
loop_
_entity.id
_entity.type
_entity.pdbx_description
1 polymer ?
#
loop_
_entity_poly.entity_id
_entity_poly.type
_entity_poly.pdbx_seq_one_letter_code
_entity_poly.pdbx_strand_id
1 'polypeptide(L)'
;MSQNKRLLIGGLILILMIGVVMGVDALRRQQAANVNQVPPGMPTAAPGSIPITVNGELVGAFTPDALGQLPPANFQDAEEGKTQEGWMLSDVLLLYVAEDMLQDDTTILVRSNHRDKEVLLTWVEVADPANKIMFDTSGRGTLKLVSLLPRLDTRDEWVQDSDEITIITP
;
A
#
# COMPACT_ATOMS: atom_id res chain seq x y z
N MET A 1 -38.54 13.93 -37.38
CA MET A 1 -38.51 12.89 -36.32
C MET A 1 -39.30 13.42 -35.13
N SER A 2 -40.41 12.78 -34.74
CA SER A 2 -41.33 13.32 -33.71
C SER A 2 -40.74 13.22 -32.30
N GLN A 3 -41.09 14.17 -31.43
CA GLN A 3 -40.64 14.27 -30.04
C GLN A 3 -40.88 12.96 -29.26
N ASN A 4 -41.99 12.27 -29.54
CA ASN A 4 -42.33 10.98 -28.95
C ASN A 4 -41.35 9.86 -29.34
N LYS A 5 -40.84 9.84 -30.58
CA LYS A 5 -39.80 8.89 -31.01
C LYS A 5 -38.44 9.19 -30.34
N ARG A 6 -38.11 10.45 -30.10
CA ARG A 6 -36.87 10.85 -29.40
C ARG A 6 -36.92 10.50 -27.91
N LEU A 7 -38.07 10.69 -27.26
CA LEU A 7 -38.28 10.30 -25.86
C LEU A 7 -38.19 8.78 -25.66
N LEU A 8 -38.80 8.00 -26.57
CA LEU A 8 -38.71 6.53 -26.52
C LEU A 8 -37.27 6.02 -26.66
N ILE A 9 -36.51 6.59 -27.61
CA ILE A 9 -35.10 6.21 -27.81
C ILE A 9 -34.25 6.61 -26.61
N GLY A 10 -34.45 7.82 -26.06
CA GLY A 10 -33.74 8.26 -24.85
C GLY A 10 -34.02 7.38 -23.64
N GLY A 11 -35.27 6.99 -23.42
CA GLY A 11 -35.64 6.07 -22.34
C GLY A 11 -35.02 4.68 -22.49
N LEU A 12 -34.99 4.15 -23.71
CA LEU A 12 -34.38 2.85 -23.99
C LEU A 12 -32.86 2.86 -23.75
N ILE A 13 -32.17 3.93 -24.17
CA ILE A 13 -30.73 4.11 -23.92
C ILE A 13 -30.44 4.22 -22.42
N LEU A 14 -31.28 4.94 -21.67
CA LEU A 14 -31.11 5.07 -20.22
C LEU A 14 -31.23 3.72 -19.50
N ILE A 15 -32.24 2.92 -19.85
CA ILE A 15 -32.42 1.57 -19.29
C ILE A 15 -31.23 0.67 -19.64
N LEU A 16 -30.74 0.75 -20.88
CA LEU A 16 -29.57 0.00 -21.32
C LEU A 16 -28.33 0.37 -20.50
N MET A 17 -28.08 1.66 -20.28
CA MET A 17 -26.94 2.12 -19.47
C MET A 17 -27.04 1.67 -18.01
N ILE A 18 -28.23 1.73 -17.40
CA ILE A 18 -28.44 1.21 -16.04
C ILE A 18 -28.12 -0.29 -15.99
N GLY A 19 -28.61 -1.07 -16.96
CA GLY A 19 -28.33 -2.50 -17.04
C GLY A 19 -26.84 -2.81 -17.19
N VAL A 20 -26.12 -2.05 -18.00
CA VAL A 20 -24.67 -2.20 -18.19
C VAL A 20 -23.92 -1.86 -16.90
N VAL A 21 -24.24 -0.74 -16.25
CA VAL A 21 -23.58 -0.35 -14.99
C VAL A 21 -23.84 -1.40 -13.91
N MET A 22 -25.08 -1.89 -13.77
CA MET A 22 -25.42 -2.94 -12.81
C MET A 22 -24.73 -4.28 -13.13
N GLY A 23 -24.60 -4.64 -14.41
CA GLY A 23 -23.91 -5.85 -14.83
C GLY A 23 -22.40 -5.80 -14.54
N VAL A 24 -21.76 -4.67 -14.84
CA VAL A 24 -20.34 -4.44 -14.51
C VAL A 24 -20.13 -4.45 -13.00
N ASP A 25 -21.02 -3.81 -12.25
CA ASP A 25 -20.96 -3.75 -10.80
C ASP A 25 -21.17 -5.13 -10.14
N ALA A 26 -22.08 -5.95 -10.68
CA ALA A 26 -22.28 -7.34 -10.24
C ALA A 26 -21.07 -8.23 -10.53
N LEU A 27 -20.45 -8.09 -11.72
CA LEU A 27 -19.22 -8.82 -12.06
C LEU A 27 -18.06 -8.41 -11.17
N ARG A 28 -17.90 -7.11 -10.90
CA ARG A 28 -16.88 -6.61 -9.96
C ARG A 28 -17.12 -7.12 -8.54
N ARG A 29 -18.37 -7.14 -8.07
CA ARG A 29 -18.73 -7.71 -6.76
C ARG A 29 -18.49 -9.21 -6.69
N GLN A 30 -18.74 -9.96 -7.76
CA GLN A 30 -18.45 -11.40 -7.82
C GLN A 30 -16.94 -11.68 -7.80
N GLN A 31 -16.14 -10.86 -8.50
CA GLN A 31 -14.68 -10.93 -8.42
C GLN A 31 -14.18 -10.60 -7.01
N ALA A 32 -14.68 -9.54 -6.38
CA ALA A 32 -14.35 -9.21 -4.99
C ALA A 32 -14.81 -10.28 -3.98
N ALA A 33 -15.96 -10.92 -4.21
CA ALA A 33 -16.45 -12.02 -3.39
C ALA A 33 -15.60 -13.31 -3.52
N ASN A 34 -15.03 -13.55 -4.70
CA ASN A 34 -14.10 -14.66 -4.93
C ASN A 34 -12.70 -14.39 -4.34
N VAL A 35 -12.27 -13.13 -4.23
CA VAL A 35 -11.06 -12.74 -3.46
C VAL A 35 -11.25 -12.95 -1.96
N ASN A 36 -12.49 -12.89 -1.46
CA ASN A 36 -12.83 -13.09 -0.04
C ASN A 36 -13.03 -14.56 0.38
N GLN A 37 -12.83 -15.52 -0.52
CA GLN A 37 -12.77 -16.95 -0.16
C GLN A 37 -11.32 -17.36 0.04
N VAL A 38 -10.71 -16.81 1.08
CA VAL A 38 -9.36 -17.19 1.48
C VAL A 38 -9.46 -18.55 2.18
N PRO A 39 -8.75 -19.61 1.71
CA PRO A 39 -8.69 -20.90 2.37
C PRO A 39 -8.33 -20.73 3.86
N PRO A 40 -8.88 -21.56 4.77
CA PRO A 40 -8.52 -21.51 6.18
C PRO A 40 -6.99 -21.64 6.36
N GLY A 41 -6.37 -20.66 7.01
CA GLY A 41 -4.93 -20.62 7.25
C GLY A 41 -4.11 -19.79 6.27
N MET A 42 -4.72 -19.22 5.22
CA MET A 42 -4.03 -18.22 4.38
C MET A 42 -4.13 -16.82 5.00
N PRO A 43 -3.07 -15.99 4.91
CA PRO A 43 -3.11 -14.60 5.36
C PRO A 43 -4.23 -13.82 4.69
N THR A 44 -4.92 -12.97 5.46
CA THR A 44 -5.91 -12.02 4.92
C THR A 44 -5.52 -10.61 5.35
N ALA A 45 -5.66 -9.65 4.43
CA ALA A 45 -5.50 -8.24 4.77
C ALA A 45 -6.82 -7.69 5.32
N ALA A 46 -6.83 -7.33 6.60
CA ALA A 46 -7.96 -6.63 7.19
C ALA A 46 -8.12 -5.24 6.56
N PRO A 47 -9.35 -4.69 6.43
CA PRO A 47 -9.53 -3.32 5.97
C PRO A 47 -8.70 -2.33 6.80
N GLY A 48 -7.91 -1.49 6.14
CA GLY A 48 -7.01 -0.53 6.79
C GLY A 48 -5.61 -1.07 7.16
N SER A 49 -5.34 -2.35 6.87
CA SER A 49 -3.98 -2.91 6.91
C SER A 49 -3.23 -2.66 5.60
N ILE A 50 -1.90 -2.66 5.67
CA ILE A 50 -1.01 -2.60 4.51
C ILE A 50 -0.61 -4.04 4.16
N PRO A 51 -1.13 -4.64 3.06
CA PRO A 51 -0.72 -5.97 2.64
C PRO A 51 0.78 -6.03 2.32
N ILE A 52 1.40 -7.13 2.73
CA ILE A 52 2.79 -7.47 2.41
C ILE A 52 2.78 -8.72 1.54
N THR A 53 3.27 -8.58 0.31
CA THR A 53 3.41 -9.71 -0.62
C THR A 53 4.88 -10.07 -0.84
N VAL A 54 5.17 -11.36 -1.01
CA VAL A 54 6.48 -11.88 -1.42
C VAL A 54 6.27 -12.63 -2.73
N ASN A 55 6.93 -12.19 -3.80
CA ASN A 55 6.80 -12.77 -5.16
C ASN A 55 5.33 -12.91 -5.63
N GLY A 56 4.47 -11.98 -5.22
CA GLY A 56 3.04 -11.96 -5.55
C GLY A 56 2.14 -12.78 -4.63
N GLU A 57 2.68 -13.50 -3.65
CA GLU A 57 1.91 -14.20 -2.61
C GLU A 57 1.76 -13.33 -1.36
N LEU A 58 0.54 -13.22 -0.83
CA LEU A 58 0.28 -12.48 0.41
C LEU A 58 0.82 -13.28 1.61
N VAL A 59 1.83 -12.74 2.29
CA VAL A 59 2.45 -13.38 3.47
C VAL A 59 1.94 -12.78 4.79
N GLY A 60 1.40 -11.57 4.73
CA GLY A 60 0.92 -10.88 5.92
C GLY A 60 0.29 -9.55 5.59
N ALA A 61 -0.22 -8.88 6.61
CA ALA A 61 -0.74 -7.55 6.49
C ALA A 61 -0.36 -6.75 7.72
N PHE A 62 0.37 -5.67 7.49
CA PHE A 62 0.86 -4.79 8.52
C PHE A 62 -0.27 -3.89 9.03
N THR A 63 -0.46 -3.87 10.35
CA THR A 63 -1.52 -3.09 11.01
C THR A 63 -0.92 -2.09 11.99
N PRO A 64 -1.60 -0.97 12.28
CA PRO A 64 -1.16 -0.03 13.31
C PRO A 64 -0.92 -0.67 14.68
N ASP A 65 -1.66 -1.72 15.05
CA ASP A 65 -1.46 -2.44 16.32
C ASP A 65 -0.10 -3.14 16.40
N ALA A 66 0.45 -3.56 15.25
CA ALA A 66 1.79 -4.15 15.16
C ALA A 66 2.91 -3.12 15.41
N LEU A 67 2.61 -1.82 15.49
CA LEU A 67 3.59 -0.79 15.83
C LEU A 67 3.97 -0.79 17.31
N GLY A 68 3.06 -1.22 18.19
CA GLY A 68 3.29 -1.22 19.63
C GLY A 68 4.40 -2.18 20.10
N GLN A 69 4.80 -3.12 19.25
CA GLN A 69 5.87 -4.11 19.49
C GLN A 69 7.21 -3.73 18.85
N LEU A 70 7.25 -2.67 18.05
CA LEU A 70 8.45 -2.26 17.32
C LEU A 70 9.18 -1.13 18.07
N PRO A 71 10.53 -1.12 18.03
CA PRO A 71 11.30 -0.03 18.62
C PRO A 71 11.06 1.27 17.84
N PRO A 72 10.82 2.40 18.52
CA PRO A 72 10.68 3.67 17.82
C PRO A 72 12.02 4.14 17.27
N ALA A 73 11.98 4.80 16.12
CA ALA A 73 13.09 5.49 15.47
C ALA A 73 12.70 6.94 15.18
N ASN A 74 13.69 7.81 15.07
CA ASN A 74 13.48 9.19 14.68
C ASN A 74 14.70 9.75 13.96
N PHE A 75 14.47 10.80 13.19
CA PHE A 75 15.50 11.69 12.65
C PHE A 75 14.93 13.10 12.45
N GLN A 76 15.81 14.08 12.29
CA GLN A 76 15.42 15.44 11.93
C GLN A 76 15.45 15.59 10.41
N ASP A 77 14.32 15.92 9.79
CA ASP A 77 14.30 16.17 8.35
C ASP A 77 15.07 17.46 8.01
N ALA A 78 15.73 17.45 6.86
CA ALA A 78 16.60 18.56 6.45
C ALA A 78 15.84 19.77 5.90
N GLU A 79 14.59 19.58 5.45
CA GLU A 79 13.80 20.58 4.73
C GLU A 79 13.09 21.56 5.69
N GLU A 80 12.30 21.03 6.61
CA GLU A 80 11.52 21.77 7.59
C GLU A 80 12.17 21.75 8.99
N GLY A 81 13.20 20.92 9.20
CA GLY A 81 13.87 20.78 10.50
C GLY A 81 13.01 20.07 11.55
N LYS A 82 11.94 19.39 11.14
CA LYS A 82 11.03 18.71 12.07
C LYS A 82 11.57 17.33 12.40
N THR A 83 11.21 16.84 13.57
CA THR A 83 11.48 15.46 13.94
C THR A 83 10.44 14.58 13.27
N GLN A 84 10.91 13.66 12.45
CA GLN A 84 10.12 12.52 11.99
C GLN A 84 10.27 11.42 13.04
N GLU A 85 9.16 10.79 13.44
CA GLU A 85 9.13 9.75 14.47
C GLU A 85 8.30 8.56 13.97
N GLY A 86 8.83 7.36 14.12
CA GLY A 86 8.23 6.21 13.47
C GLY A 86 8.91 4.89 13.80
N TRP A 87 8.81 3.95 12.87
CA TRP A 87 9.36 2.60 13.02
C TRP A 87 10.09 2.19 11.74
N MET A 88 11.24 1.54 11.91
CA MET A 88 12.07 1.15 10.76
C MET A 88 11.32 0.16 9.87
N LEU A 89 11.41 0.35 8.56
CA LEU A 89 10.84 -0.57 7.59
C LEU A 89 11.45 -1.97 7.74
N SER A 90 12.76 -2.06 8.03
CA SER A 90 13.43 -3.34 8.31
C SER A 90 12.75 -4.12 9.42
N ASP A 91 12.52 -3.49 10.57
CA ASP A 91 11.86 -4.12 11.71
C ASP A 91 10.43 -4.54 11.37
N VAL A 92 9.71 -3.73 10.59
CA VAL A 92 8.37 -4.09 10.08
C VAL A 92 8.41 -5.34 9.21
N LEU A 93 9.33 -5.42 8.25
CA LEU A 93 9.42 -6.57 7.34
C LEU A 93 9.79 -7.86 8.07
N LEU A 94 10.69 -7.77 9.06
CA LEU A 94 11.14 -8.92 9.86
C LEU A 94 10.06 -9.50 10.78
N LEU A 95 8.91 -8.83 10.93
CA LEU A 95 7.73 -9.43 11.57
C LEU A 95 7.04 -10.48 10.69
N TYR A 96 7.20 -10.40 9.37
CA TYR A 96 6.44 -11.20 8.40
C TYR A 96 7.31 -12.07 7.50
N VAL A 97 8.58 -11.70 7.31
CA VAL A 97 9.51 -12.40 6.42
C VAL A 97 10.76 -12.75 7.20
N ALA A 98 11.21 -14.00 7.08
CA ALA A 98 12.45 -14.45 7.69
C ALA A 98 13.65 -13.73 7.06
N GLU A 99 14.64 -13.37 7.87
CA GLU A 99 15.80 -12.59 7.44
C GLU A 99 16.61 -13.30 6.34
N ASP A 100 16.66 -14.63 6.35
CA ASP A 100 17.37 -15.44 5.35
C ASP A 100 16.74 -15.40 3.95
N MET A 101 15.51 -14.92 3.82
CA MET A 101 14.83 -14.68 2.54
C MET A 101 15.15 -13.28 1.96
N LEU A 102 15.76 -12.40 2.75
CA LEU A 102 16.06 -11.02 2.37
C LEU A 102 17.55 -10.91 1.99
N GLN A 103 17.87 -11.25 0.75
CA GLN A 103 19.21 -11.10 0.18
C GLN A 103 19.47 -9.63 -0.16
N ASP A 104 20.74 -9.22 -0.29
CA ASP A 104 21.13 -7.82 -0.52
C ASP A 104 20.41 -7.17 -1.72
N ASP A 105 20.14 -7.94 -2.77
CA ASP A 105 19.45 -7.52 -4.01
C ASP A 105 17.95 -7.79 -4.01
N THR A 106 17.37 -8.33 -2.93
CA THR A 106 15.92 -8.39 -2.73
C THR A 106 15.33 -6.99 -2.88
N THR A 107 14.35 -6.87 -3.77
CA THR A 107 13.70 -5.59 -4.09
C THR A 107 12.45 -5.41 -3.24
N ILE A 108 12.30 -4.24 -2.64
CA ILE A 108 11.19 -3.85 -1.78
C ILE A 108 10.53 -2.62 -2.42
N LEU A 109 9.31 -2.82 -2.91
CA LEU A 109 8.45 -1.77 -3.42
C LEU A 109 7.47 -1.35 -2.32
N VAL A 110 7.47 -0.07 -1.99
CA VAL A 110 6.43 0.53 -1.14
C VAL A 110 5.64 1.53 -1.98
N ARG A 111 4.31 1.40 -1.98
CA ARG A 111 3.41 2.18 -2.83
C ARG A 111 2.25 2.78 -2.04
N SER A 112 1.78 3.92 -2.54
CA SER A 112 0.47 4.49 -2.26
C SER A 112 -0.32 4.56 -3.57
N ASN A 113 -1.29 3.66 -3.73
CA ASN A 113 -2.15 3.61 -4.90
C ASN A 113 -3.05 4.85 -5.01
N HIS A 114 -3.41 5.45 -3.88
CA HIS A 114 -4.23 6.67 -3.84
C HIS A 114 -3.47 7.94 -4.23
N ARG A 115 -2.15 7.97 -4.03
CA ARG A 115 -1.30 9.14 -4.30
C ARG A 115 -0.53 9.04 -5.61
N ASP A 116 -0.58 7.88 -6.27
CA ASP A 116 0.27 7.56 -7.43
C ASP A 116 1.76 7.79 -7.10
N LYS A 117 2.18 7.25 -5.95
CA LYS A 117 3.55 7.35 -5.46
C LYS A 117 4.09 5.99 -5.08
N GLU A 118 5.36 5.78 -5.38
CA GLU A 118 6.08 4.57 -5.03
C GLU A 118 7.56 4.82 -4.87
N VAL A 119 8.23 3.93 -4.14
CA VAL A 119 9.69 3.87 -4.08
C VAL A 119 10.13 2.42 -4.17
N LEU A 120 11.18 2.20 -4.96
CA LEU A 120 11.91 0.93 -5.03
C LEU A 120 13.15 1.04 -4.16
N LEU A 121 13.33 0.06 -3.29
CA LEU A 121 14.43 -0.07 -2.34
C LEU A 121 15.05 -1.45 -2.48
N THR A 122 16.33 -1.56 -2.18
CA THR A 122 17.00 -2.85 -1.98
C THR A 122 16.98 -3.22 -0.50
N TRP A 123 17.10 -4.50 -0.18
CA TRP A 123 17.22 -4.91 1.22
C TRP A 123 18.44 -4.30 1.88
N VAL A 124 19.57 -4.17 1.19
CA VAL A 124 20.76 -3.51 1.75
C VAL A 124 20.49 -2.06 2.17
N GLU A 125 19.65 -1.33 1.43
CA GLU A 125 19.24 0.02 1.81
C GLU A 125 18.27 0.02 2.99
N VAL A 126 17.33 -0.93 3.03
CA VAL A 126 16.32 -1.06 4.10
C VAL A 126 16.94 -1.52 5.42
N ALA A 127 17.91 -2.44 5.36
CA ALA A 127 18.58 -3.00 6.52
C ALA A 127 19.59 -2.03 7.16
N ASP A 128 20.10 -1.06 6.40
CA ASP A 128 21.05 -0.07 6.94
C ASP A 128 20.33 0.96 7.85
N PRO A 129 20.59 0.95 9.18
CA PRO A 129 19.95 1.88 10.11
C PRO A 129 20.36 3.35 9.89
N ALA A 130 21.41 3.62 9.12
CA ALA A 130 21.83 4.97 8.75
C ALA A 130 20.87 5.61 7.73
N ASN A 131 20.21 4.82 6.88
CA ASN A 131 19.24 5.32 5.90
C ASN A 131 17.92 5.75 6.53
N LYS A 132 17.62 5.31 7.76
CA LYS A 132 16.41 5.67 8.51
C LYS A 132 15.12 5.53 7.69
N ILE A 133 15.03 4.47 6.88
CA ILE A 133 13.82 4.16 6.12
C ILE A 133 12.76 3.73 7.12
N MET A 134 11.78 4.58 7.38
CA MET A 134 10.82 4.37 8.46
C MET A 134 9.41 4.83 8.09
N PHE A 135 8.42 4.18 8.71
CA PHE A 135 7.04 4.64 8.69
C PHE A 135 6.78 5.60 9.84
N ASP A 136 6.43 6.83 9.52
CA ASP A 136 5.95 7.84 10.46
C ASP A 136 4.42 8.02 10.28
N THR A 137 3.73 8.36 11.37
CA THR A 137 2.29 8.64 11.36
C THR A 137 2.02 10.07 10.88
N SER A 138 1.29 10.20 9.78
CA SER A 138 0.79 11.47 9.30
C SER A 138 -0.23 12.07 10.28
N GLY A 139 -0.44 13.39 10.22
CA GLY A 139 -1.43 14.07 11.07
C GLY A 139 -2.89 13.62 10.89
N ARG A 140 -3.18 12.79 9.88
CA ARG A 140 -4.50 12.17 9.66
C ARG A 140 -4.57 10.71 10.11
N GLY A 141 -3.52 10.18 10.73
CA GLY A 141 -3.44 8.80 11.22
C GLY A 141 -3.08 7.75 10.16
N THR A 142 -2.61 8.17 8.98
CA THR A 142 -2.09 7.28 7.94
C THR A 142 -0.58 7.20 8.00
N LEU A 143 0.02 6.14 7.46
CA LEU A 143 1.48 6.03 7.42
C LEU A 143 2.07 6.72 6.19
N LYS A 144 3.21 7.39 6.42
CA LYS A 144 4.09 7.94 5.39
C LYS A 144 5.45 7.26 5.50
N LEU A 145 6.02 6.84 4.38
CA LEU A 145 7.38 6.35 4.34
C LEU A 145 8.34 7.53 4.13
N VAL A 146 9.31 7.66 5.03
CA VAL A 146 10.31 8.74 5.06
C VAL A 146 11.70 8.14 5.25
N SER A 147 12.76 8.85 4.84
CA SER A 147 14.15 8.38 4.97
C SER A 147 15.14 9.53 4.90
N LEU A 148 16.43 9.23 5.14
CA LEU A 148 17.57 10.08 4.82
C LEU A 148 18.14 9.83 3.41
N LEU A 149 17.55 8.91 2.64
CA LEU A 149 17.93 8.66 1.25
C LEU A 149 17.54 9.86 0.37
N PRO A 150 18.39 10.30 -0.57
CA PRO A 150 18.12 11.45 -1.45
C PRO A 150 16.90 11.35 -2.37
N ARG A 151 16.22 10.20 -2.39
CA ARG A 151 14.98 9.96 -3.17
C ARG A 151 13.74 9.87 -2.29
N LEU A 152 13.90 10.16 -1.00
CA LEU A 152 12.88 10.04 0.04
C LEU A 152 13.19 10.96 1.24
N ASP A 153 14.05 11.97 1.07
CA ASP A 153 14.49 12.87 2.15
C ASP A 153 13.69 14.18 2.20
N THR A 154 12.92 14.48 1.15
CA THR A 154 12.02 15.64 1.07
C THR A 154 10.55 15.24 1.08
N ARG A 155 9.69 16.16 1.53
CA ARG A 155 8.25 15.91 1.67
C ARG A 155 7.57 15.52 0.35
N ASP A 156 8.05 16.11 -0.75
CA ASP A 156 7.55 15.85 -2.10
C ASP A 156 8.00 14.50 -2.66
N GLU A 157 8.93 13.82 -2.01
CA GLU A 157 9.40 12.48 -2.38
C GLU A 157 8.81 11.39 -1.49
N TRP A 158 8.43 11.71 -0.25
CA TRP A 158 7.81 10.76 0.66
C TRP A 158 6.61 10.02 0.05
N VAL A 159 6.52 8.72 0.36
CA VAL A 159 5.36 7.88 0.02
C VAL A 159 4.32 8.04 1.12
N GLN A 160 3.52 9.10 1.02
CA GLN A 160 2.42 9.37 1.94
C GLN A 160 1.24 8.43 1.68
N ASP A 161 0.49 8.09 2.74
CA ASP A 161 -0.66 7.19 2.64
C ASP A 161 -0.27 5.83 2.02
N SER A 162 0.87 5.28 2.48
CA SER A 162 1.37 3.97 2.00
C SER A 162 0.33 2.89 2.26
N ASP A 163 0.00 2.11 1.23
CA ASP A 163 -1.09 1.12 1.25
C ASP A 163 -0.69 -0.23 0.66
N GLU A 164 0.55 -0.40 0.20
CA GLU A 164 1.04 -1.65 -0.36
C GLU A 164 2.55 -1.83 -0.15
N ILE A 165 2.97 -3.04 0.24
CA ILE A 165 4.37 -3.46 0.27
C ILE A 165 4.54 -4.75 -0.54
N THR A 166 5.47 -4.73 -1.49
CA THR A 166 5.81 -5.89 -2.31
C THR A 166 7.29 -6.20 -2.21
N ILE A 167 7.61 -7.45 -1.95
CA ILE A 167 8.98 -7.98 -1.84
C ILE A 167 9.20 -8.92 -3.01
N ILE A 168 10.27 -8.70 -3.75
CA ILE A 168 10.68 -9.53 -4.89
C ILE A 168 12.06 -10.10 -4.54
N THR A 169 12.12 -11.40 -4.30
CA THR A 169 13.38 -12.10 -4.07
C THR A 169 14.01 -12.53 -5.41
N PRO A 170 15.33 -12.67 -5.48
CA PRO A 170 16.03 -13.20 -6.67
C PRO A 170 15.60 -14.63 -7.06
#